data_AF-A0A0Q7RKW1-F1
#
_entry.id   AF-A0A0Q7RKW1-F1
#
_cell.length_a   1.000
_cell.length_b   1.000
_cell.length_c   1.000
_cell.angle_alpha   90.00
_cell.angle_beta   90.00
_cell.angle_gamma   90.00
#
_symmetry.space_group_name_H-M   'P 1'
#
loop_
_entity.id
_entity.type
_entity.pdbx_description
1 polymer ?
#
loop_
_entity_poly.entity_id
_entity_poly.type
_entity_poly.pdbx_seq_one_letter_code
_entity_poly.pdbx_strand_id
1 'polypeptide(L)'
;MRKSITAAVLGLLCVGGAANAQGDGAGSVIQGRQGAMMLSGVAMGAMKSAIDAGQAPSTQRFATRALARWAHAVPGMFPAGSGAEAGVPTKAKPEVWSDRAGFEARAADYAAAADRLAELAAGEDAAAFSAQSAVVRQSCNACHTAYKLD
;
A
#
# COMPACT_ATOMS: atom_id res chain seq x y z
N MET A 1 28.20 -69.84 6.18
CA MET A 1 29.28 -69.47 5.23
C MET A 1 28.67 -69.04 3.91
N ARG A 2 28.81 -67.75 3.57
CA ARG A 2 29.05 -67.17 2.23
C ARG A 2 28.70 -65.67 2.28
N LYS A 3 29.75 -64.85 2.33
CA LYS A 3 29.75 -63.40 2.10
C LYS A 3 29.98 -63.15 0.60
N SER A 4 29.22 -62.25 0.00
CA SER A 4 29.52 -61.45 -1.20
C SER A 4 28.63 -60.19 -1.12
N ILE A 5 29.07 -58.97 -0.84
CA ILE A 5 29.99 -58.02 -1.53
C ILE A 5 29.29 -57.16 -2.61
N THR A 6 29.02 -55.89 -2.22
CA THR A 6 29.04 -54.56 -2.90
C THR A 6 28.28 -54.23 -4.19
N ALA A 7 27.62 -53.06 -4.16
CA ALA A 7 27.77 -51.85 -5.02
C ALA A 7 26.39 -51.22 -5.32
N ALA A 8 26.05 -50.00 -4.83
CA ALA A 8 26.23 -48.69 -5.49
C ALA A 8 25.52 -48.64 -6.87
N VAL A 9 24.69 -47.65 -7.27
CA VAL A 9 24.65 -46.21 -7.00
C VAL A 9 23.43 -45.60 -7.75
N LEU A 10 22.89 -44.47 -7.27
CA LEU A 10 22.09 -43.42 -7.96
C LEU A 10 20.79 -43.81 -8.70
N GLY A 11 19.70 -43.06 -8.65
CA GLY A 11 19.51 -41.71 -8.12
C GLY A 11 18.11 -41.18 -8.45
N LEU A 12 17.69 -40.24 -7.61
CA LEU A 12 16.96 -39.02 -7.96
C LEU A 12 15.74 -39.14 -8.90
N LEU A 13 14.54 -39.21 -8.31
CA LEU A 13 13.29 -38.74 -8.92
C LEU A 13 12.33 -38.26 -7.82
N CYS A 14 12.75 -37.23 -7.08
CA CYS A 14 11.86 -36.46 -6.20
C CYS A 14 11.65 -35.01 -6.69
N VAL A 15 11.89 -34.73 -7.97
CA VAL A 15 11.71 -33.38 -8.53
C VAL A 15 10.47 -33.32 -9.41
N GLY A 16 9.30 -33.32 -8.76
CA GLY A 16 8.01 -33.08 -9.43
C GLY A 16 7.09 -32.14 -8.66
N GLY A 17 7.56 -31.49 -7.60
CA GLY A 17 6.72 -30.76 -6.64
C GLY A 17 6.96 -29.26 -6.50
N ALA A 18 7.74 -28.62 -7.37
CA ALA A 18 8.06 -27.20 -7.22
C ALA A 18 7.88 -26.39 -8.52
N ALA A 19 6.92 -26.76 -9.36
CA ALA A 19 6.48 -25.90 -10.45
C ALA A 19 5.26 -25.09 -9.98
N ASN A 20 5.46 -23.77 -9.80
CA ASN A 20 4.47 -22.68 -9.67
C ASN A 20 4.09 -22.13 -8.28
N ALA A 21 5.02 -22.03 -7.32
CA ALA A 21 4.83 -21.15 -6.15
C ALA A 21 5.47 -19.74 -6.31
N GLN A 22 6.11 -19.45 -7.44
CA GLN A 22 6.90 -18.23 -7.64
C GLN A 22 6.17 -17.11 -8.43
N GLY A 23 4.87 -17.24 -8.69
CA GLY A 23 4.13 -16.32 -9.58
C GLY A 23 3.25 -15.25 -8.91
N ASP A 24 2.72 -15.49 -7.71
CA ASP A 24 1.51 -14.75 -7.28
C ASP A 24 1.77 -13.64 -6.25
N GLY A 25 2.92 -13.67 -5.56
CA GLY A 25 3.18 -12.75 -4.44
C GLY A 25 3.34 -11.28 -4.87
N ALA A 26 4.20 -11.01 -5.86
CA ALA A 26 4.44 -9.66 -6.34
C ALA A 26 3.23 -9.09 -7.10
N GLY A 27 2.58 -9.91 -7.94
CA GLY A 27 1.38 -9.50 -8.67
C GLY A 27 0.21 -9.13 -7.75
N SER A 28 -0.09 -9.98 -6.77
CA SER A 28 -1.19 -9.73 -5.82
C SER A 28 -0.95 -8.51 -4.93
N VAL A 29 0.28 -8.27 -4.46
CA VAL A 29 0.58 -7.06 -3.66
C VAL A 29 0.52 -5.79 -4.51
N ILE A 30 0.95 -5.83 -5.78
CA ILE A 30 0.84 -4.71 -6.72
C ILE A 30 -0.63 -4.37 -6.97
N GLN A 31 -1.46 -5.36 -7.29
CA GLN A 31 -2.89 -5.16 -7.51
C GLN A 31 -3.59 -4.67 -6.22
N GLY A 32 -3.26 -5.26 -5.08
CA GLY A 32 -3.81 -4.90 -3.78
C GLY A 32 -3.55 -3.43 -3.43
N ARG A 33 -2.31 -2.95 -3.58
CA ARG A 33 -1.99 -1.55 -3.30
C ARG A 33 -2.64 -0.59 -4.29
N GLN A 34 -2.73 -0.96 -5.56
CA GLN A 34 -3.40 -0.13 -6.57
C GLN A 34 -4.90 0.01 -6.28
N GLY A 35 -5.57 -1.09 -5.92
CA GLY A 35 -6.97 -1.08 -5.51
C GLY A 35 -7.22 -0.25 -4.26
N ALA A 36 -6.38 -0.39 -3.23
CA ALA A 36 -6.51 0.39 -2.01
C ALA A 36 -6.23 1.89 -2.22
N MET A 37 -5.26 2.26 -3.06
CA MET A 37 -5.03 3.66 -3.45
C MET A 37 -6.18 4.24 -4.28
N MET A 38 -6.78 3.44 -5.17
CA MET A 38 -7.98 3.84 -5.92
C MET A 38 -9.15 4.10 -4.98
N LEU A 39 -9.42 3.21 -4.03
CA LEU A 39 -10.46 3.40 -3.01
C LEU A 39 -10.18 4.61 -2.10
N SER A 40 -8.92 4.91 -1.81
CA SER A 40 -8.54 6.12 -1.08
C SER A 40 -8.90 7.38 -1.88
N GLY A 41 -8.65 7.38 -3.19
CA GLY A 41 -9.08 8.45 -4.10
C GLY A 41 -10.60 8.64 -4.13
N VAL A 42 -11.36 7.53 -4.22
CA VAL A 42 -12.83 7.55 -4.17
C VAL A 42 -13.32 8.12 -2.83
N ALA A 43 -12.77 7.67 -1.71
CA ALA A 43 -13.14 8.15 -0.38
C ALA A 43 -12.85 9.66 -0.22
N MET A 44 -11.69 10.14 -0.68
CA MET A 44 -11.36 11.57 -0.66
C MET A 44 -12.25 12.40 -1.58
N GLY A 45 -12.72 11.84 -2.70
CA GLY A 45 -13.70 12.47 -3.59
C GLY A 45 -15.06 12.62 -2.91
N ALA A 46 -15.61 11.53 -2.36
CA ALA A 46 -16.87 11.54 -1.64
C ALA A 46 -16.84 12.48 -0.42
N MET A 47 -15.73 12.47 0.32
CA MET A 47 -15.53 13.37 1.46
C MET A 47 -15.53 14.85 1.03
N LYS A 48 -14.89 15.17 -0.11
CA LYS A 48 -14.97 16.53 -0.66
C LYS A 48 -16.40 16.92 -1.01
N SER A 49 -17.17 16.04 -1.66
CA SER A 49 -18.59 16.30 -1.96
C SER A 49 -19.41 16.52 -0.69
N ALA A 50 -19.15 15.77 0.38
CA ALA A 50 -19.80 15.95 1.68
C ALA A 50 -19.46 17.30 2.32
N ILE A 51 -18.18 17.70 2.29
CA ILE A 51 -17.71 19.02 2.76
C ILE A 51 -18.39 20.14 1.97
N ASP A 52 -18.40 20.06 0.63
CA ASP A 52 -18.99 21.07 -0.25
C ASP A 52 -20.52 21.19 -0.04
N ALA A 53 -21.18 20.09 0.33
CA ALA A 53 -22.60 20.04 0.69
C ALA A 53 -22.89 20.49 2.13
N GLY A 54 -21.88 20.92 2.90
CA GLY A 54 -22.04 21.36 4.29
C GLY A 54 -22.41 20.24 5.27
N GLN A 55 -22.13 18.99 4.94
CA GLN A 55 -22.40 17.87 5.84
C GLN A 55 -21.48 17.91 7.05
N ALA A 56 -22.01 17.48 8.21
CA ALA A 56 -21.24 17.44 9.44
C ALA A 56 -20.03 16.47 9.32
N PRO A 57 -18.86 16.80 9.90
CA PRO A 57 -17.68 15.92 9.89
C PRO A 57 -17.94 14.51 10.42
N SER A 58 -18.89 14.38 11.35
CA SER A 58 -19.32 13.11 11.94
C SER A 58 -19.81 12.09 10.91
N THR A 59 -20.32 12.53 9.75
CA THR A 59 -20.72 11.65 8.65
C THR A 59 -19.53 10.92 8.01
N GLN A 60 -18.31 11.42 8.21
CA GLN A 60 -17.08 10.93 7.57
C GLN A 60 -16.20 10.08 8.49
N ARG A 61 -16.66 9.76 9.73
CA ARG A 61 -15.87 8.99 10.71
C ARG A 61 -15.37 7.64 10.19
N PHE A 62 -16.22 6.91 9.48
CA PHE A 62 -15.83 5.61 8.92
C PHE A 62 -14.74 5.77 7.85
N ALA A 63 -14.99 6.67 6.88
CA ALA A 63 -14.08 6.89 5.76
C ALA A 63 -12.70 7.38 6.22
N THR A 64 -12.66 8.34 7.14
CA THR A 64 -11.41 8.91 7.67
C THR A 64 -10.61 7.89 8.48
N ARG A 65 -11.26 7.06 9.30
CA ARG A 65 -10.59 5.96 10.02
C ARG A 65 -10.06 4.88 9.08
N ALA A 66 -10.80 4.56 8.02
CA ALA A 66 -10.34 3.62 7.01
C ALA A 66 -9.11 4.17 6.28
N LEU A 67 -9.13 5.45 5.92
CA LEU A 67 -8.01 6.14 5.28
C LEU A 67 -6.77 6.18 6.17
N ALA A 68 -6.94 6.50 7.46
CA ALA A 68 -5.87 6.49 8.45
C ALA A 68 -5.22 5.10 8.59
N ARG A 69 -6.02 4.04 8.75
CA ARG A 69 -5.52 2.65 8.79
C ARG A 69 -4.77 2.27 7.53
N TRP A 70 -5.29 2.66 6.37
CA TRP A 70 -4.61 2.42 5.10
C TRP A 70 -3.28 3.17 5.03
N ALA A 71 -3.23 4.44 5.46
CA ALA A 71 -2.01 5.25 5.44
C ALA A 71 -0.84 4.57 6.17
N HIS A 72 -1.10 4.00 7.35
CA HIS A 72 -0.11 3.21 8.11
C HIS A 72 0.32 1.91 7.41
N ALA A 73 -0.55 1.31 6.59
CA ALA A 73 -0.25 0.08 5.87
C ALA A 73 0.56 0.30 4.58
N VAL A 74 0.57 1.52 4.02
CA VAL A 74 1.17 1.83 2.71
C VAL A 74 2.62 1.33 2.59
N PRO A 75 3.54 1.57 3.55
CA PRO A 75 4.94 1.14 3.38
C PRO A 75 5.09 -0.37 3.19
N GLY A 76 4.30 -1.16 3.91
CA GLY A 76 4.32 -2.62 3.85
C GLY A 76 3.88 -3.19 2.50
N MET A 77 3.22 -2.38 1.67
CA MET A 77 2.72 -2.78 0.36
C MET A 77 3.74 -2.64 -0.78
N PHE A 78 4.97 -2.25 -0.46
CA PHE A 78 6.08 -2.14 -1.42
C PHE A 78 7.28 -3.03 -1.00
N PRO A 79 7.09 -4.36 -0.92
CA PRO A 79 8.20 -5.28 -0.67
C PRO A 79 9.23 -5.22 -1.81
N ALA A 80 10.46 -5.66 -1.54
CA ALA A 80 11.48 -5.80 -2.58
C ALA A 80 11.00 -6.75 -3.70
N GLY A 81 11.36 -6.45 -4.95
CA GLY A 81 10.92 -7.24 -6.10
C GLY A 81 9.48 -6.94 -6.56
N SER A 82 8.83 -5.90 -6.03
CA SER A 82 7.49 -5.46 -6.45
C SER A 82 7.49 -4.18 -7.30
N GLY A 83 8.65 -3.85 -7.88
CA GLY A 83 8.83 -2.84 -8.92
C GLY A 83 8.57 -3.37 -10.33
N ALA A 84 9.09 -2.67 -11.34
CA ALA A 84 8.91 -3.04 -12.74
C ALA A 84 9.51 -4.42 -13.07
N GLU A 85 10.52 -4.85 -12.31
CA GLU A 85 11.15 -6.17 -12.38
C GLU A 85 10.19 -7.33 -12.08
N ALA A 86 9.05 -7.07 -11.43
CA ALA A 86 8.02 -8.07 -11.17
C ALA A 86 7.29 -8.55 -12.45
N GLY A 87 7.48 -7.87 -13.59
CA GLY A 87 6.79 -8.20 -14.85
C GLY A 87 5.28 -7.87 -14.85
N VAL A 88 4.78 -7.21 -13.80
CA VAL A 88 3.38 -6.80 -13.65
C VAL A 88 3.29 -5.27 -13.73
N PRO A 89 2.28 -4.69 -14.41
CA PRO A 89 2.16 -3.23 -14.54
C PRO A 89 2.14 -2.50 -13.21
N THR A 90 3.07 -1.57 -13.02
CA THR A 90 3.16 -0.73 -11.84
C THR A 90 3.68 0.66 -12.17
N LYS A 91 3.16 1.67 -11.49
CA LYS A 91 3.64 3.06 -11.57
C LYS A 91 4.59 3.43 -10.43
N ALA A 92 5.00 2.47 -9.61
CA ALA A 92 6.00 2.73 -8.57
C ALA A 92 7.35 3.03 -9.23
N LYS A 93 7.95 4.17 -8.90
CA LYS A 93 9.32 4.49 -9.33
C LYS A 93 10.35 3.64 -8.56
N PRO A 94 11.53 3.33 -9.13
CA PRO A 94 12.61 2.61 -8.42
C PRO A 94 13.02 3.27 -7.09
N GLU A 95 12.85 4.58 -6.97
CA GLU A 95 13.12 5.40 -5.79
C GLU A 95 12.34 4.96 -4.56
N VAL A 96 11.21 4.25 -4.70
CA VAL A 96 10.53 3.62 -3.55
C VAL A 96 11.46 2.67 -2.78
N TRP A 97 12.39 2.02 -3.47
CA TRP A 97 13.35 1.09 -2.86
C TRP A 97 14.72 1.71 -2.64
N SER A 98 15.24 2.51 -3.58
CA SER A 98 16.55 3.13 -3.43
C SER A 98 16.57 4.31 -2.44
N ASP A 99 15.44 5.03 -2.29
CA ASP A 99 15.21 6.05 -1.27
C ASP A 99 14.12 5.59 -0.29
N ARG A 100 14.35 4.43 0.34
CA ARG A 100 13.39 3.83 1.27
C ARG A 100 13.06 4.74 2.45
N ALA A 101 14.06 5.40 3.03
CA ALA A 101 13.87 6.28 4.17
C ALA A 101 13.00 7.50 3.82
N GLY A 102 13.22 8.12 2.65
CA GLY A 102 12.38 9.21 2.16
C GLY A 102 10.94 8.75 1.90
N PHE A 103 10.76 7.57 1.29
CA PHE A 103 9.43 7.00 1.03
C PHE A 103 8.65 6.76 2.34
N GLU A 104 9.31 6.15 3.33
CA GLU A 104 8.71 5.91 4.65
C GLU A 104 8.39 7.21 5.39
N ALA A 105 9.23 8.23 5.29
CA ALA A 105 8.95 9.55 5.86
C ALA A 105 7.70 10.18 5.22
N ARG A 106 7.55 10.12 3.89
CA ARG A 106 6.33 10.62 3.22
C ARG A 106 5.08 9.83 3.59
N ALA A 107 5.21 8.52 3.77
CA ALA A 107 4.11 7.69 4.25
C ALA A 107 3.72 8.03 5.69
N ALA A 108 4.69 8.33 6.56
CA ALA A 108 4.46 8.78 7.93
C ALA A 108 3.77 10.15 7.96
N ASP A 109 4.18 11.11 7.12
CA ASP A 109 3.53 12.41 6.97
C ASP A 109 2.04 12.24 6.59
N TYR A 110 1.76 11.35 5.62
CA TYR A 110 0.40 11.02 5.23
C TYR A 110 -0.40 10.36 6.37
N ALA A 111 0.21 9.40 7.08
CA ALA A 111 -0.44 8.72 8.20
C ALA A 111 -0.83 9.71 9.31
N ALA A 112 0.09 10.59 9.71
CA ALA A 112 -0.18 11.63 10.69
C ALA A 112 -1.30 12.59 10.23
N ALA A 113 -1.29 12.99 8.95
CA ALA A 113 -2.34 13.84 8.40
C ALA A 113 -3.72 13.13 8.40
N ALA A 114 -3.76 11.84 8.08
CA ALA A 114 -4.98 11.05 8.05
C ALA A 114 -5.52 10.75 9.46
N ASP A 115 -4.65 10.49 10.44
CA ASP A 115 -5.03 10.35 11.85
C ASP A 115 -5.66 11.63 12.36
N ARG A 116 -5.03 12.78 12.10
CA ARG A 116 -5.58 14.09 12.47
C ARG A 116 -6.94 14.36 11.81
N LEU A 117 -7.12 13.94 10.56
CA LEU A 117 -8.40 14.06 9.87
C LEU A 117 -9.49 13.19 10.54
N ALA A 118 -9.14 11.98 10.98
CA ALA A 118 -10.04 11.09 11.70
C ALA A 118 -10.43 11.63 13.09
N GLU A 119 -9.50 12.30 13.79
CA GLU A 119 -9.81 13.04 15.03
C GLU A 119 -10.80 14.17 14.77
N LEU A 120 -10.61 14.97 13.72
CA LEU A 120 -11.50 16.09 13.39
C LEU A 120 -12.87 15.63 12.91
N ALA A 121 -12.96 14.48 12.24
CA ALA A 121 -14.24 13.83 11.95
C ALA A 121 -15.01 13.45 13.23
N ALA A 122 -14.32 13.43 14.38
CA ALA A 122 -14.95 13.15 15.67
C ALA A 122 -15.57 14.37 16.36
N GLY A 123 -15.26 15.59 15.91
CA GLY A 123 -15.78 16.84 16.44
C GLY A 123 -16.85 17.49 15.57
N GLU A 124 -17.08 18.78 15.83
CA GLU A 124 -18.07 19.61 15.13
C GLU A 124 -17.43 20.73 14.28
N ASP A 125 -16.11 20.87 14.30
CA ASP A 125 -15.40 21.93 13.57
C ASP A 125 -15.24 21.56 12.07
N ALA A 126 -16.23 21.95 11.28
CA ALA A 126 -16.25 21.73 9.83
C ALA A 126 -15.13 22.47 9.08
N ALA A 127 -14.71 23.64 9.57
CA ALA A 127 -13.64 24.41 8.94
C ALA A 127 -12.28 23.73 9.13
N ALA A 128 -11.98 23.30 10.36
CA ALA A 128 -10.78 22.52 10.65
C ALA A 128 -10.78 21.18 9.89
N PHE A 129 -11.91 20.48 9.84
CA PHE A 129 -12.04 19.24 9.07
C PHE A 129 -11.76 19.45 7.58
N SER A 130 -12.34 20.50 6.98
CA SER A 130 -12.10 20.86 5.59
C SER A 130 -10.63 21.19 5.32
N ALA A 131 -10.02 22.02 6.16
CA ALA A 131 -8.60 22.37 6.05
C ALA A 131 -7.70 21.12 6.15
N GLN A 132 -7.98 20.23 7.10
CA GLN A 132 -7.21 18.99 7.25
C GLN A 132 -7.39 18.04 6.06
N SER A 133 -8.56 18.01 5.42
CA SER A 133 -8.77 17.21 4.20
C SER A 133 -7.85 17.66 3.06
N ALA A 134 -7.52 18.96 3.00
CA ALA A 134 -6.56 19.52 2.04
C ALA A 134 -5.12 19.12 2.38
N VAL A 135 -4.75 19.06 3.67
CA VAL A 135 -3.44 18.58 4.11
C VAL A 135 -3.23 17.13 3.70
N VAL A 136 -4.23 16.26 3.89
CA VAL A 136 -4.16 14.86 3.42
C VAL A 136 -4.01 14.79 1.89
N ARG A 137 -4.69 15.64 1.14
CA ARG A 137 -4.53 15.70 -0.33
C ARG A 137 -3.10 16.11 -0.72
N GLN A 138 -2.51 17.06 0.00
CA GLN A 138 -1.13 17.50 -0.24
C GLN A 138 -0.12 16.38 0.06
N SER A 139 -0.31 15.59 1.13
CA SER A 139 0.58 14.45 1.40
C SER A 139 0.49 13.37 0.32
N CYS A 140 -0.70 13.10 -0.23
CA CYS A 140 -0.85 12.22 -1.39
C CYS A 140 -0.03 12.72 -2.59
N ASN A 141 -0.12 14.02 -2.90
CA ASN A 141 0.63 14.62 -4.01
C ASN A 141 2.14 14.57 -3.78
N ALA A 142 2.61 14.93 -2.58
CA ALA A 142 4.02 14.93 -2.23
C ALA A 142 4.66 13.55 -2.44
N CYS A 143 3.98 12.48 -1.98
CA CYS A 143 4.44 11.11 -2.19
C CYS A 143 4.41 10.72 -3.68
N HIS A 144 3.33 11.02 -4.41
CA HIS A 144 3.23 10.69 -5.83
C HIS A 144 4.27 11.41 -6.69
N THR A 145 4.53 12.69 -6.43
CA THR A 145 5.55 13.46 -7.16
C THR A 145 6.93 12.81 -7.03
N ALA A 146 7.28 12.38 -5.82
CA ALA A 146 8.55 11.72 -5.56
C ALA A 146 8.61 10.29 -6.12
N TYR A 147 7.55 9.49 -5.95
CA TYR A 147 7.64 8.03 -6.05
C TYR A 147 6.68 7.34 -7.03
N LYS A 148 5.83 8.10 -7.74
CA LYS A 148 4.90 7.56 -8.76
C LYS A 148 5.28 8.09 -10.15
N LEU A 149 5.38 7.19 -11.14
CA LEU A 149 5.44 7.54 -12.56
C LEU A 149 4.11 8.17 -12.98
N ASP A 150 4.12 9.10 -13.93
CA ASP A 150 2.91 9.80 -14.37
C ASP A 150 1.79 8.85 -14.84
#